data_AF-D8KA15-F1
#
_entry.id   AF-D8KA15-F1
#
_cell.length_a   1.000
_cell.length_b   1.000
_cell.length_c   1.000
_cell.angle_alpha   90.00
_cell.angle_beta   90.00
_cell.angle_gamma   90.00
#
_symmetry.space_group_name_H-M   'P 1'
#
loop_
_entity.id
_entity.type
_entity.pdbx_description
1 polymer ?
#
loop_
_entity_poly.entity_id
_entity_poly.type
_entity_poly.pdbx_seq_one_letter_code
_entity_poly.pdbx_strand_id
1 'polypeptide(L)' 'MWLSAARSKIPKVLSKRHCDQGEAIARAYAGGGYTMKEIGARFDLRYSRVSQIIRAAGETKR' A
#
# COMPACT_ATOMS: atom_id res chain seq x y z
N MET A 1 23.19 -6.93 -35.11
CA MET A 1 22.51 -5.69 -34.70
C MET A 1 21.86 -5.92 -33.35
N TRP A 2 22.55 -5.54 -32.27
CA TRP A 2 21.98 -5.49 -30.93
C TRP A 2 21.24 -4.17 -30.77
N LEU A 3 20.02 -4.19 -30.22
CA LEU A 3 19.40 -3.16 -29.38
C LEU A 3 17.89 -3.48 -29.26
N SER A 4 17.48 -4.05 -28.13
CA SER A 4 16.06 -4.01 -27.74
C SER A 4 15.92 -4.04 -26.22
N ALA A 5 14.91 -3.31 -25.77
CA ALA A 5 14.44 -3.10 -24.40
C ALA A 5 15.27 -2.12 -23.55
N ALA A 6 15.24 -0.84 -23.93
CA ALA A 6 15.26 0.23 -22.93
C ALA A 6 14.05 0.05 -22.01
N ARG A 7 14.28 -0.49 -20.81
CA ARG A 7 13.31 -0.57 -19.72
C ARG A 7 12.82 0.84 -19.45
N SER A 8 11.59 1.15 -19.86
CA SER A 8 10.97 2.46 -19.60
C SER A 8 11.07 2.79 -18.12
N LYS A 9 11.79 3.86 -17.79
CA LYS A 9 11.88 4.41 -16.45
C LYS A 9 10.60 5.19 -16.20
N ILE A 10 9.52 4.47 -15.89
CA ILE A 10 8.25 5.07 -15.50
C ILE A 10 8.54 5.89 -14.23
N PRO A 11 8.34 7.22 -14.22
CA PRO A 11 8.45 7.97 -12.98
C PRO A 11 7.39 7.44 -12.03
N LYS A 12 7.82 7.01 -10.83
CA LYS A 12 6.96 6.55 -9.74
C LYS A 12 6.19 7.73 -9.15
N VAL A 13 5.37 8.39 -9.94
CA VAL A 13 4.26 9.17 -9.42
C VAL A 13 3.19 8.14 -9.09
N LEU A 14 3.33 7.54 -7.91
CA LEU A 14 2.23 6.79 -7.32
C LEU A 14 1.11 7.82 -7.13
N SER A 15 0.05 7.64 -7.90
CA SER A 15 -1.14 8.48 -7.89
C SER A 15 -1.57 8.77 -6.44
N LYS A 16 -1.68 10.06 -6.10
CA LYS A 16 -2.04 10.57 -4.77
C LYS A 16 -3.31 9.93 -4.18
N ARG A 17 -4.15 9.31 -5.02
CA ARG A 17 -5.39 8.63 -4.61
C ARG A 17 -5.16 7.35 -3.77
N HIS A 18 -4.02 6.68 -3.90
CA HIS A 18 -3.73 5.48 -3.07
C HIS A 18 -3.17 5.81 -1.68
N CYS A 19 -2.72 7.05 -1.46
CA CYS A 19 -2.17 7.47 -0.17
C CYS A 19 -3.27 7.50 0.91
N ASP A 20 -4.45 8.00 0.55
CA ASP A 20 -5.62 8.10 1.43
C ASP A 20 -6.13 6.73 1.92
N GLN A 21 -6.23 5.74 1.01
CA GLN A 21 -6.62 4.38 1.39
C GLN A 21 -5.61 3.73 2.34
N GLY A 22 -4.31 3.97 2.12
CA GLY A 22 -3.26 3.43 2.98
C GLY A 22 -3.37 3.97 4.41
N GLU A 23 -3.61 5.27 4.53
CA GLU A 23 -3.78 5.93 5.83
C GLU A 23 -5.06 5.49 6.55
N ALA A 24 -6.17 5.32 5.81
CA ALA A 24 -7.42 4.79 6.36
C ALA A 24 -7.24 3.36 6.92
N ILE A 25 -6.50 2.51 6.20
CA ILE A 25 -6.15 1.14 6.65
C ILE A 25 -5.28 1.18 7.91
N ALA A 26 -4.26 2.05 7.93
CA ALA A 26 -3.39 2.20 9.08
C ALA A 26 -4.14 2.70 10.32
N ARG A 27 -5.04 3.68 10.16
CA ARG A 27 -5.91 4.16 11.25
C ARG A 27 -6.89 3.10 11.74
N ALA A 28 -7.52 2.35 10.83
CA ALA A 28 -8.43 1.27 11.20
C ALA A 28 -7.71 0.17 12.00
N TYR A 29 -6.49 -0.18 11.61
CA TYR A 29 -5.66 -1.14 12.34
C TYR A 29 -5.18 -0.59 13.70
N ALA A 30 -4.72 0.66 13.74
CA ALA A 30 -4.28 1.32 14.97
C ALA A 30 -5.41 1.50 15.99
N GLY A 31 -6.66 1.64 15.53
CA GLY A 31 -7.85 1.66 16.38
C GLY A 31 -8.18 0.32 17.05
N GLY A 32 -7.54 -0.79 16.65
CA GLY A 32 -7.67 -2.11 17.29
C GLY A 32 -9.01 -2.83 17.09
N GLY A 33 -10.01 -2.19 16.48
CA GLY A 33 -11.35 -2.76 16.26
C GLY A 33 -11.47 -3.68 15.05
N TYR A 34 -10.42 -3.82 14.24
CA TYR A 34 -10.42 -4.66 13.04
C TYR A 34 -9.10 -5.41 12.86
N THR A 35 -9.18 -6.69 12.53
CA THR A 35 -8.01 -7.49 12.15
C THR A 35 -7.55 -7.16 10.72
N MET A 36 -6.28 -7.43 10.39
CA MET A 36 -5.77 -7.26 9.01
C MET A 36 -6.60 -8.01 7.95
N LYS A 37 -7.23 -9.13 8.34
CA LYS A 37 -8.04 -9.97 7.46
C LYS A 37 -9.39 -9.31 7.15
N GLU A 38 -10.03 -8.73 8.16
CA GLU A 38 -11.28 -7.97 8.01
C GLU A 38 -11.07 -6.66 7.24
N ILE A 39 -9.95 -5.98 7.50
CA ILE A 39 -9.55 -4.80 6.73
C ILE A 39 -9.32 -5.20 5.26
N GLY A 40 -8.62 -6.31 5.00
CA GLY A 40 -8.47 -6.83 3.65
C GLY A 40 -9.81 -7.08 2.95
N ALA A 41 -10.76 -7.74 3.63
CA ALA A 41 -12.08 -7.99 3.07
C ALA A 41 -12.89 -6.70 2.80
N ARG A 42 -12.81 -5.70 3.69
CA ARG A 42 -13.57 -4.43 3.54
C ARG A 42 -13.00 -3.52 2.46
N PHE A 43 -11.69 -3.55 2.24
CA PHE A 43 -11.01 -2.75 1.23
C PHE A 43 -10.77 -3.51 -0.09
N ASP A 44 -11.27 -4.75 -0.21
CA ASP A 44 -11.00 -5.68 -1.32
C ASP A 44 -9.49 -5.84 -1.60
N LEU A 45 -8.70 -5.91 -0.53
CA LEU A 45 -7.25 -6.06 -0.59
C LEU A 45 -6.82 -7.44 -0.12
N ARG A 46 -5.86 -8.01 -0.85
CA ARG A 46 -5.12 -9.17 -0.37
C ARG A 46 -4.40 -8.83 0.93
N TYR A 47 -4.39 -9.80 1.85
CA TYR A 47 -3.69 -9.70 3.14
C TYR A 47 -2.27 -9.14 3.03
N SER A 48 -1.49 -9.60 2.05
CA SER A 48 -0.11 -9.11 1.82
C SER A 48 -0.05 -7.60 1.55
N ARG A 49 -1.05 -7.05 0.86
CA ARG A 49 -1.15 -5.62 0.56
C ARG A 49 -1.44 -4.82 1.82
N VAL A 50 -2.36 -5.29 2.65
CA VAL A 50 -2.70 -4.69 3.95
C VAL A 50 -1.48 -4.68 4.87
N SER A 51 -0.75 -5.80 4.95
CA SER A 51 0.48 -5.90 5.74
C SER A 51 1.56 -4.92 5.29
N GLN A 52 1.78 -4.79 3.97
CA GLN A 52 2.73 -3.81 3.43
C GLN A 52 2.35 -2.36 3.78
N ILE A 53 1.07 -2.02 3.72
CA ILE A 53 0.56 -0.68 4.05
C ILE A 53 0.80 -0.36 5.53
N ILE A 54 0.44 -1.29 6.43
CA ILE A 54 0.63 -1.11 7.87
C ILE A 54 2.11 -0.94 8.23
N ARG A 55 2.99 -1.73 7.61
CA ARG A 55 4.45 -1.61 7.82
C ARG A 55 5.00 -0.29 7.30
N ALA A 56 4.61 0.11 6.09
CA ALA A 56 5.03 1.38 5.50
C ALA A 56 4.54 2.60 6.30
N ALA A 57 3.33 2.53 6.87
CA ALA A 57 2.78 3.56 7.75
C ALA A 57 3.55 3.64 9.09
N GLY A 58 3.99 2.51 9.63
CA GLY A 58 4.84 2.47 10.83
C GLY A 58 6.27 2.97 10.59
N GLU A 59 6.87 2.67 9.44
CA GLU A 59 8.22 3.13 9.05
C GLU A 59 8.26 4.64 8.72
N THR A 60 7.15 5.23 8.28
CA THR A 60 7.03 6.67 7.97
C THR A 60 7.10 7.58 9.20
N LYS A 61 7.14 7.04 10.43
CA LYS A 61 7.29 7.84 11.66
C LYS A 61 8.74 8.24 11.96
N ARG A 62 9.63 8.35 10.97
CA ARG A 62 11.06 8.62 11.16
C ARG A 62 11.51 9.96 10.60
#